data_AF-A0A942EXQ8-F1
#
_entry.id   AF-A0A942EXQ8-F1
#
_cell.length_a   1.000
_cell.length_b   1.000
_cell.length_c   1.000
_cell.angle_alpha   90.00
_cell.angle_beta   90.00
_cell.angle_gamma   90.00
#
_symmetry.space_group_name_H-M   'P 1'
#
loop_
_entity.id
_entity.type
_entity.pdbx_description
1 polymer ?
#
loop_
_entity_poly.entity_id
_entity_poly.type
_entity_poly.pdbx_seq_one_letter_code
_entity_poly.pdbx_strand_id
1 'polypeptide(L)'
;MICRGLLVRLEAQGLIELPPRGKIPPYHLSPCKKPANVQIDQTPVEGKLSDLRPIELLQVRRTPLQKLYNSLIEQYHYLRYTRPVGEHLEYLALARGRVVACLGWCSAPRHLGCRDRYLGWTQEQRLKNLYRVLINTRFLILP
;
A
#
# COMPACT_ATOMS: atom_id res chain seq x y z
N MET A 1 -5.55 16.38 -1.88
CA MET A 1 -6.90 16.99 -1.94
C MET A 1 -7.23 17.94 -0.78
N ILE A 2 -6.32 18.23 0.16
CA ILE A 2 -6.66 19.05 1.35
C ILE A 2 -6.67 20.56 1.01
N CYS A 3 -5.67 21.07 0.28
CA CYS A 3 -5.60 22.51 -0.05
C CYS A 3 -6.77 22.99 -0.91
N ARG A 4 -7.17 22.22 -1.94
CA ARG A 4 -8.32 22.58 -2.78
C ARG A 4 -9.62 22.62 -1.97
N GLY A 5 -9.82 21.68 -1.05
CA GLY A 5 -11.00 21.67 -0.18
C GLY A 5 -11.04 22.86 0.78
N LEU A 6 -9.88 23.26 1.32
CA LEU A 6 -9.75 24.46 2.14
C LEU A 6 -10.04 25.73 1.35
N LEU A 7 -9.43 25.89 0.17
CA LEU A 7 -9.64 27.05 -0.70
C LEU A 7 -11.12 27.24 -1.06
N VAL A 8 -11.81 26.16 -1.43
CA VAL A 8 -13.26 26.21 -1.72
C VAL A 8 -14.08 26.61 -0.48
N ARG A 9 -13.67 26.18 0.71
CA ARG A 9 -14.33 26.61 1.96
C ARG A 9 -14.11 28.08 2.27
N LEU A 10 -12.89 28.59 2.05
CA LEU A 10 -12.56 30.00 2.28
C LEU A 10 -13.31 30.91 1.30
N GLU A 11 -13.45 30.51 0.05
CA GLU A 11 -14.29 31.21 -0.93
C GLU A 11 -15.76 31.21 -0.55
N ALA A 12 -16.30 30.07 -0.11
CA ALA A 12 -17.69 29.98 0.36
C ALA A 12 -17.96 30.85 1.60
N GLN A 13 -16.92 31.22 2.34
CA GLN A 13 -16.98 32.15 3.48
C GLN A 13 -16.71 33.60 3.07
N GLY A 14 -16.47 33.88 1.78
CA GLY A 14 -16.16 35.22 1.27
C GLY A 14 -14.77 35.75 1.68
N LEU A 15 -13.88 34.88 2.17
CA LEU A 15 -12.56 35.27 2.66
C LEU A 15 -11.53 35.41 1.53
N ILE A 16 -11.76 34.75 0.41
CA ILE A 16 -10.95 34.83 -0.82
C ILE A 16 -11.88 34.73 -2.04
N GLU A 17 -11.43 35.21 -3.19
CA GLU A 17 -12.07 34.96 -4.48
C GLU A 17 -11.17 34.02 -5.29
N LEU A 18 -11.68 32.85 -5.69
CA LEU A 18 -10.90 31.92 -6.52
C LEU A 18 -11.08 32.24 -8.00
N PRO A 19 -10.06 31.98 -8.83
CA PRO A 19 -10.22 32.11 -10.27
C PRO A 19 -11.30 31.15 -10.79
N PRO A 20 -11.95 31.48 -11.92
CA PRO A 20 -12.93 30.60 -12.56
C PRO A 20 -12.34 29.21 -12.79
N ARG A 21 -13.14 28.18 -12.55
CA ARG A 21 -12.71 26.78 -12.67
C ARG A 21 -12.18 26.51 -14.07
N GLY A 22 -10.88 26.25 -14.18
CA GLY A 22 -10.27 25.77 -15.41
C GLY A 22 -10.83 24.41 -15.85
N LYS A 23 -10.55 24.00 -17.09
CA LYS A 23 -10.91 22.66 -17.58
C LYS A 23 -10.38 21.62 -16.59
N ILE A 24 -11.26 20.73 -16.15
CA ILE A 24 -10.86 19.60 -15.31
C ILE A 24 -9.88 18.79 -16.16
N PRO A 25 -8.57 18.75 -15.84
CA PRO A 25 -7.71 17.81 -16.51
C PRO A 25 -8.31 16.43 -16.23
N PRO A 26 -8.42 15.54 -17.24
CA PRO A 26 -8.91 14.19 -16.98
C PRO A 26 -8.13 13.67 -15.77
N TYR A 27 -8.85 13.24 -14.74
CA TYR A 27 -8.31 12.79 -13.47
C TYR A 27 -7.52 11.51 -13.73
N HIS A 28 -6.35 11.67 -14.31
CA HIS A 28 -5.37 10.63 -14.41
C HIS A 28 -4.60 10.74 -13.10
N LEU A 29 -5.07 10.00 -12.09
CA LEU A 29 -4.11 9.06 -11.49
C LEU A 29 -3.47 8.39 -12.71
N SER A 30 -2.31 8.89 -13.16
CA SER A 30 -1.64 8.36 -14.34
C SER A 30 -1.70 6.85 -14.20
N PRO A 31 -2.28 6.11 -15.17
CA PRO A 31 -2.50 4.69 -14.99
C PRO A 31 -1.18 4.12 -14.54
N CYS A 32 -1.17 3.57 -13.32
CA CYS A 32 0.05 3.10 -12.70
C CYS A 32 0.63 2.12 -13.71
N LYS A 33 1.77 2.46 -14.34
CA LYS A 33 2.34 1.63 -15.39
C LYS A 33 2.44 0.23 -14.83
N LYS A 34 1.81 -0.73 -15.50
CA LYS A 34 1.83 -2.13 -15.06
C LYS A 34 3.29 -2.52 -14.85
N PRO A 35 3.64 -3.08 -13.68
CA PRO A 35 4.99 -3.56 -13.44
C PRO A 35 5.42 -4.53 -14.54
N ALA A 36 6.67 -4.41 -14.98
CA ALA A 36 7.23 -5.37 -15.93
C ALA A 36 7.23 -6.77 -15.30
N ASN A 37 6.98 -7.81 -16.09
CA ASN A 37 7.06 -9.18 -15.62
C ASN A 37 8.54 -9.53 -15.34
N VAL A 38 8.83 -9.94 -14.11
CA VAL A 38 10.11 -10.46 -13.68
C VAL A 38 9.91 -11.96 -13.42
N GLN A 39 10.73 -12.77 -14.08
CA GLN A 39 10.74 -14.22 -13.90
C GLN A 39 11.49 -14.56 -12.60
N ILE A 40 10.96 -15.55 -11.88
CA ILE A 40 11.56 -16.10 -10.66
C ILE A 40 11.68 -17.61 -10.77
N ASP A 41 12.51 -18.21 -9.92
CA ASP A 41 12.53 -19.66 -9.75
C ASP A 41 11.17 -20.15 -9.24
N GLN A 42 10.50 -20.98 -10.04
CA GLN A 42 9.20 -21.61 -9.76
C GLN A 42 9.34 -23.09 -9.37
N THR A 43 10.56 -23.58 -9.12
CA THR A 43 10.78 -24.97 -8.68
C THR A 43 10.00 -25.20 -7.38
N PRO A 44 9.12 -26.21 -7.27
CA PRO A 44 8.35 -26.44 -6.06
C PRO A 44 9.23 -26.51 -4.81
N VAL A 45 8.81 -25.80 -3.76
CA VAL A 45 9.51 -25.82 -2.48
C VAL A 45 8.94 -26.96 -1.64
N GLU A 46 9.61 -28.10 -1.66
CA GLU A 46 9.23 -29.30 -0.91
C GLU A 46 10.10 -29.47 0.34
N GLY A 47 9.49 -29.91 1.44
CA GLY A 47 10.19 -30.14 2.70
C GLY A 47 9.37 -29.78 3.93
N LYS A 48 10.01 -29.77 5.09
CA LYS A 48 9.37 -29.33 6.33
C LYS A 48 9.45 -27.80 6.42
N LEU A 49 8.47 -27.19 7.08
CA LEU A 49 8.50 -25.75 7.35
C LEU A 49 9.74 -25.31 8.17
N SER A 50 10.29 -26.23 8.97
CA SER A 50 11.56 -26.02 9.70
C SER A 50 12.73 -25.75 8.75
N ASP A 51 12.71 -26.33 7.56
CA ASP A 51 13.82 -26.29 6.63
C ASP A 51 13.90 -24.93 5.92
N LEU A 52 12.78 -24.19 5.86
CA LEU A 52 12.71 -22.85 5.30
C LEU A 52 13.28 -21.75 6.21
N ARG A 53 13.53 -22.07 7.48
CA ARG A 53 14.06 -21.09 8.44
C ARG A 53 15.57 -20.91 8.25
N PRO A 54 16.11 -19.69 8.50
CA PRO A 54 15.39 -18.48 8.88
C PRO A 54 14.66 -17.82 7.70
N ILE A 55 13.57 -17.11 8.00
CA ILE A 55 12.90 -16.24 7.03
C ILE A 55 13.43 -14.82 7.22
N GLU A 56 14.07 -14.30 6.18
CA GLU A 56 14.60 -12.94 6.16
C GLU A 56 13.57 -12.00 5.55
N LEU A 57 13.30 -10.87 6.21
CA LEU A 57 12.41 -9.83 5.70
C LEU A 57 13.23 -8.66 5.18
N LEU A 58 13.28 -8.49 3.87
CA LEU A 58 13.98 -7.39 3.22
C LEU A 58 13.01 -6.27 2.88
N GLN A 59 13.20 -5.08 3.46
CA GLN A 59 12.43 -3.89 3.11
C GLN A 59 12.90 -3.37 1.74
N VAL A 60 12.02 -3.37 0.75
CA VAL A 60 12.39 -3.09 -0.65
C VAL A 60 11.87 -1.76 -1.19
N ARG A 61 11.06 -1.01 -0.43
CA ARG A 61 10.59 0.30 -0.85
C ARG A 61 11.78 1.24 -1.08
N ARG A 62 11.82 1.90 -2.25
CA ARG A 62 12.93 2.78 -2.70
C ARG A 62 14.27 2.07 -2.90
N THR A 63 14.27 0.75 -3.11
CA THR A 63 15.47 -0.01 -3.51
C THR A 63 15.29 -0.58 -4.92
N PRO A 64 16.37 -1.07 -5.58
CA PRO A 64 16.24 -1.73 -6.88
C PRO A 64 15.28 -2.93 -6.87
N LEU A 65 15.17 -3.63 -5.73
CA LEU A 65 14.30 -4.79 -5.53
C LEU A 65 12.81 -4.43 -5.47
N GLN A 66 12.44 -3.15 -5.35
CA GLN A 66 11.04 -2.72 -5.40
C GLN A 66 10.34 -3.17 -6.68
N LYS A 67 11.06 -3.17 -7.81
CA LYS A 67 10.53 -3.59 -9.11
C LYS A 67 10.13 -5.07 -9.09
N LEU A 68 10.90 -5.91 -8.40
CA LEU A 68 10.60 -7.33 -8.21
C LEU A 68 9.32 -7.48 -7.37
N TYR A 69 9.21 -6.80 -6.22
CA TYR A 69 7.99 -6.82 -5.40
C TYR A 69 6.74 -6.41 -6.21
N ASN A 70 6.82 -5.30 -6.94
CA ASN A 70 5.70 -4.81 -7.76
C ASN A 70 5.31 -5.84 -8.82
N SER A 71 6.29 -6.49 -9.45
CA SER A 71 6.08 -7.53 -10.45
C SER A 71 5.37 -8.76 -9.86
N LEU A 72 5.86 -9.26 -8.72
CA LEU A 72 5.29 -10.43 -8.05
C LEU A 72 3.85 -10.19 -7.58
N ILE A 73 3.58 -9.01 -7.02
CA ILE A 73 2.23 -8.62 -6.64
C ILE A 73 1.32 -8.50 -7.87
N GLU A 74 1.79 -7.92 -8.98
CA GLU A 74 1.00 -7.83 -10.22
C GLU A 74 0.65 -9.21 -10.79
N GLN A 75 1.59 -10.15 -10.74
CA GLN A 75 1.45 -11.48 -11.33
C GLN A 75 0.59 -12.42 -10.49
N TYR A 76 0.82 -12.49 -9.17
CA TYR A 76 0.30 -13.58 -8.34
C TYR A 76 -0.74 -13.15 -7.31
N HIS A 77 -0.80 -11.87 -6.93
CA HIS A 77 -1.80 -11.40 -5.98
C HIS A 77 -3.12 -11.11 -6.72
N TYR A 78 -4.25 -11.63 -6.23
CA TYR A 78 -5.57 -11.49 -6.87
C TYR A 78 -6.00 -10.03 -7.10
N LEU A 79 -5.63 -9.10 -6.20
CA LEU A 79 -5.85 -7.65 -6.37
C LEU A 79 -4.83 -6.93 -7.25
N ARG A 80 -3.79 -7.63 -7.72
CA ARG A 80 -2.68 -7.08 -8.50
C ARG A 80 -1.96 -5.91 -7.82
N TYR A 81 -1.01 -5.31 -8.52
CA TYR A 81 -0.27 -4.18 -7.99
C TYR A 81 -1.07 -2.89 -8.15
N THR A 82 -1.16 -2.13 -7.06
CA THR A 82 -1.68 -0.77 -7.08
C THR A 82 -0.83 0.04 -6.13
N ARG A 83 -0.37 1.21 -6.57
CA ARG A 83 0.48 2.07 -5.75
C ARG A 83 -0.22 2.40 -4.42
N PRO A 84 0.36 2.04 -3.26
CA PRO A 84 -0.23 2.37 -1.97
C PRO A 84 -0.33 3.89 -1.77
N VAL A 85 -1.41 4.33 -1.12
CA VAL A 85 -1.61 5.74 -0.76
C VAL A 85 -0.94 6.04 0.56
N GLY A 86 -0.20 7.15 0.63
CA GLY A 86 0.51 7.59 1.83
C GLY A 86 1.80 6.83 2.10
N GLU A 87 2.23 6.85 3.36
CA GLU A 87 3.40 6.09 3.80
C GLU A 87 3.09 4.60 3.83
N HIS A 88 4.03 3.81 3.32
CA HIS A 88 3.87 2.37 3.17
C HIS A 88 5.22 1.65 3.29
N LEU A 89 5.11 0.35 3.54
CA LEU A 89 6.22 -0.59 3.63
C LEU A 89 5.96 -1.73 2.65
N GLU A 90 7.03 -2.18 2.01
CA GLU A 90 7.03 -3.30 1.07
C GLU A 90 8.19 -4.19 1.46
N TYR A 91 7.91 -5.46 1.69
CA TYR A 91 8.89 -6.46 2.08
C TYR A 91 8.85 -7.67 1.15
N LEU A 92 10.03 -8.20 0.86
CA LEU A 92 10.20 -9.56 0.35
C LEU A 92 10.58 -10.46 1.52
N ALA A 93 9.95 -11.62 1.62
CA ALA A 93 10.36 -12.68 2.53
C ALA A 93 11.23 -13.68 1.77
N LEU A 94 12.42 -13.95 2.30
CA LEU A 94 13.38 -14.86 1.69
C LEU A 94 13.61 -16.06 2.61
N ALA A 95 13.60 -17.26 2.00
CA ALA A 95 14.05 -18.50 2.62
C ALA A 95 15.32 -18.93 1.90
N ARG A 96 16.46 -18.99 2.60
CA ARG A 96 17.77 -19.37 2.03
C ARG A 96 18.13 -18.62 0.74
N GLY A 97 17.86 -17.31 0.71
CA GLY A 97 18.11 -16.44 -0.45
C GLY A 97 17.05 -16.51 -1.56
N ARG A 98 16.07 -17.41 -1.48
CA ARG A 98 14.95 -17.49 -2.43
C ARG A 98 13.75 -16.70 -1.92
N VAL A 99 13.18 -15.85 -2.77
CA VAL A 99 11.93 -15.12 -2.44
C VAL A 99 10.78 -16.13 -2.37
N VAL A 100 10.06 -16.14 -1.25
CA VAL A 100 8.92 -17.03 -1.00
C VAL A 100 7.61 -16.29 -0.74
N ALA A 101 7.68 -15.01 -0.34
CA ALA A 101 6.49 -14.20 -0.07
C ALA A 101 6.73 -12.70 -0.30
N CYS A 102 5.64 -11.96 -0.47
CA CYS A 102 5.60 -10.50 -0.54
C CYS A 102 4.62 -9.97 0.51
N LEU A 103 5.03 -8.95 1.26
CA LEU A 103 4.23 -8.33 2.31
C LEU A 103 4.18 -6.82 2.13
N GLY A 104 2.99 -6.23 2.23
CA GLY A 104 2.77 -4.79 2.07
C GLY A 104 1.92 -4.20 3.18
N TRP A 105 2.32 -3.04 3.70
CA TRP A 105 1.55 -2.29 4.67
C TRP A 105 1.45 -0.83 4.27
N CYS A 106 0.35 -0.16 4.63
CA CYS A 106 0.27 1.29 4.51
C CYS A 106 -0.42 1.92 5.72
N SER A 107 -0.42 3.25 5.76
CA SER A 107 -1.23 4.02 6.70
C SER A 107 -2.67 3.54 6.74
N ALA A 108 -3.22 3.40 7.96
CA ALA A 108 -4.60 2.97 8.11
C ALA A 108 -5.57 3.96 7.43
N PRO A 109 -6.63 3.45 6.78
CA PRO A 109 -7.67 4.31 6.21
C PRO A 109 -8.32 5.15 7.32
N ARG A 110 -8.65 6.41 7.00
CA ARG A 110 -9.20 7.37 7.98
C ARG A 110 -10.44 6.83 8.70
N HIS A 111 -11.31 6.15 7.96
CA HIS A 111 -12.54 5.57 8.47
C HIS A 111 -12.60 4.10 8.08
N LEU A 112 -12.72 3.23 9.07
CA LEU A 112 -12.91 1.79 8.87
C LEU A 112 -13.76 1.26 10.02
N GLY A 113 -15.07 1.15 9.79
CA GLY A 113 -16.03 0.88 10.84
C GLY A 113 -15.78 -0.44 11.58
N CYS A 114 -15.33 -1.48 10.89
CA CYS A 114 -15.00 -2.75 11.53
C CYS A 114 -13.81 -2.62 12.49
N ARG A 115 -12.75 -1.91 12.11
CA ARG A 115 -11.61 -1.62 12.99
C ARG A 115 -12.06 -0.81 14.21
N ASP A 116 -12.76 0.29 13.97
CA ASP A 116 -13.16 1.21 15.05
C ASP A 116 -14.05 0.48 16.08
N ARG A 117 -14.98 -0.38 15.62
CA ARG A 117 -15.80 -1.23 16.50
C ARG A 117 -14.98 -2.28 17.25
N TYR A 118 -14.07 -2.98 16.56
CA TYR A 118 -13.23 -4.01 17.18
C TYR A 118 -12.33 -3.43 18.28
N LEU A 119 -11.77 -2.25 18.06
CA LEU A 119 -10.91 -1.56 19.04
C LEU A 119 -11.72 -0.82 20.12
N GLY A 120 -13.06 -0.78 20.03
CA GLY A 120 -13.92 0.01 20.91
C GLY A 120 -13.65 1.51 20.83
N TRP A 121 -13.15 2.00 19.70
CA TRP A 121 -12.74 3.39 19.54
C TRP A 121 -13.94 4.30 19.24
N THR A 122 -14.07 5.34 20.06
CA THR A 122 -14.84 6.53 19.71
C THR A 122 -14.18 7.31 18.57
N GLN A 123 -14.90 8.29 17.99
CA GLN A 123 -14.34 9.17 16.97
C GLN A 123 -13.09 9.91 17.45
N GLU A 124 -13.08 10.41 18.68
CA GLU A 124 -11.94 11.13 19.25
C GLU A 124 -10.73 10.22 19.44
N GLN A 125 -10.93 9.04 20.02
CA GLN A 125 -9.87 8.04 20.20
C GLN A 125 -9.28 7.61 18.86
N ARG A 126 -10.12 7.40 17.84
CA ARG A 126 -9.63 7.13 16.49
C ARG A 126 -8.76 8.27 15.97
N LEU A 127 -9.23 9.52 16.03
CA LEU A 127 -8.45 10.66 15.53
C LEU A 127 -7.10 10.79 16.25
N LYS A 128 -7.08 10.51 17.57
CA LYS A 128 -5.86 10.53 18.38
C LYS A 128 -4.91 9.37 18.09
N ASN A 129 -5.41 8.18 17.78
CA ASN A 129 -4.59 6.96 17.71
C ASN A 129 -4.35 6.44 16.29
N LEU A 130 -5.06 6.92 15.28
CA LEU A 130 -5.03 6.37 13.91
C LEU A 130 -3.62 6.29 13.32
N TYR A 131 -2.77 7.27 13.59
CA TYR A 131 -1.39 7.32 13.08
C TYR A 131 -0.50 6.18 13.59
N ARG A 132 -0.94 5.47 14.64
CA ARG A 132 -0.26 4.31 15.23
C ARG A 132 -0.69 2.98 14.60
N VAL A 133 -1.62 3.01 13.66
CA VAL A 133 -2.18 1.82 13.02
C VAL A 133 -1.71 1.72 11.58
N LEU A 134 -1.24 0.53 11.22
CA LEU A 134 -0.97 0.15 9.84
C LEU A 134 -2.01 -0.87 9.38
N ILE A 135 -2.33 -0.85 8.10
CA ILE A 135 -3.14 -1.88 7.47
C ILE A 135 -2.25 -2.74 6.56
N ASN A 136 -2.44 -4.05 6.61
CA ASN A 136 -1.82 -4.94 5.65
C ASN A 136 -2.57 -4.84 4.32
N THR A 137 -1.90 -4.33 3.29
CA THR A 137 -2.48 -4.10 1.97
C THR A 137 -2.27 -5.26 1.02
N ARG A 138 -1.16 -5.98 1.19
CA ARG A 138 -0.77 -7.12 0.35
C ARG A 138 -0.16 -8.20 1.23
N PHE A 139 -0.64 -9.42 1.06
CA PHE A 139 -0.07 -10.62 1.65
C PHE A 139 -0.10 -11.68 0.57
N LEU A 140 1.08 -12.08 0.11
CA LEU A 140 1.24 -13.03 -0.97
C LEU A 140 2.29 -14.05 -0.56
N ILE A 141 1.91 -15.32 -0.53
CA ILE A 141 2.85 -16.44 -0.59
C ILE A 141 2.92 -16.85 -2.06
N LEU A 142 4.13 -17.00 -2.58
CA LEU A 142 4.32 -17.36 -3.99
C LEU A 142 3.87 -18.81 -4.24
N PRO A 143 3.37 -19.12 -5.46
CA PRO A 143 2.98 -20.47 -5.83
C PRO A 143 4.18 -21.43 -5.89
#